data_AF-A0A1Q3K233-F1
#
_entry.id   AF-A0A1Q3K233-F1
#
_cell.length_a   1.000
_cell.length_b   1.000
_cell.length_c   1.000
_cell.angle_alpha   90.00
_cell.angle_beta   90.00
_cell.angle_gamma   90.00
#
_symmetry.space_group_name_H-M   'P 1'
#
loop_
_entity.id
_entity.type
_entity.pdbx_description
1 polymer ?
#
loop_
_entity_poly.entity_id
_entity_poly.type
_entity_poly.pdbx_seq_one_letter_code
_entity_poly.pdbx_strand_id
1 'polypeptide(L)'
;MNFGFCLLLFFSFSCAAKGNGISPHVNTNAQKIFVSNIDEFNKLKPKAGDTVVLKNGEWENTQLNFKANGTEQNPVVLMAETEGMVKLTGNSNLKIDGSRLVVDGLIFEKGYSLKDDVIIFSKTSSNCRLTNSAIMNYNPPVKETDYKWVSLYGKNNTVDHCEFTGKAHQGTTLVVWLNEEPNHHVIASNYFGPRPPLGVNGGETIRIGTSDWSMYNSSTLVENNIFDKCDGEVEIISVKSCRNAIKDNLFLECDGTLTLRHGNDNTIDGNYFIGNDKPNSGGIRVIGENHHIKNNYLYALSGKGLRGAISVMNALTAPKLNEYWQVKNTVIENNVIVQCEQALVVGSGKNDTRVLPPDSLVVKKNYVFLPVKLLVRDDEPTRFILEDNYVRGAAVEEGFIPMPNNMLRKDANGIWQLESQFREPFGLHVVNGPAWKNDKMGFKIN
;
A
#
# COMPACT_ATOMS: atom_id res chain seq x y z
N MET A 1 -38.18 6.48 71.95
CA MET A 1 -36.86 6.77 72.54
C MET A 1 -35.80 6.22 71.60
N ASN A 2 -34.84 7.06 71.24
CA ASN A 2 -33.53 6.79 70.62
C ASN A 2 -33.41 6.41 69.14
N PHE A 3 -32.89 7.41 68.41
CA PHE A 3 -32.07 7.37 67.20
C PHE A 3 -30.85 6.45 67.32
N GLY A 4 -30.37 5.95 66.18
CA GLY A 4 -29.04 5.31 66.07
C GLY A 4 -28.52 5.30 64.65
N PHE A 5 -27.75 6.33 64.30
CA PHE A 5 -26.95 6.47 63.08
C PHE A 5 -25.97 5.27 62.90
N CYS A 6 -25.88 4.74 61.68
CA CYS A 6 -24.87 3.74 61.32
C CYS A 6 -23.58 4.46 60.89
N LEU A 7 -22.60 4.53 61.80
CA LEU A 7 -21.25 5.06 61.57
C LEU A 7 -20.35 3.90 61.11
N LEU A 8 -19.95 3.88 59.84
CA LEU A 8 -18.95 2.94 59.32
C LEU A 8 -17.54 3.47 59.65
N LEU A 9 -16.90 2.82 60.64
CA LEU A 9 -15.50 3.00 61.01
C LEU A 9 -14.60 2.39 59.93
N PHE A 10 -13.82 3.21 59.24
CA PHE A 10 -12.67 2.77 58.44
C PHE A 10 -11.50 2.47 59.37
N PHE A 11 -11.11 1.20 59.48
CA PHE A 11 -9.82 0.83 60.05
C PHE A 11 -8.71 1.06 59.00
N SER A 12 -7.81 1.98 59.33
CA SER A 12 -6.56 2.22 58.61
C SER A 12 -5.57 1.07 58.86
N PHE A 13 -5.31 0.24 57.85
CA PHE A 13 -4.11 -0.58 57.80
C PHE A 13 -3.01 0.19 57.07
N SER A 14 -2.02 0.65 57.85
CA SER A 14 -0.76 1.19 57.35
C SER A 14 0.12 0.05 56.84
N CYS A 15 0.18 -0.15 55.54
CA CYS A 15 1.21 -0.97 54.90
C CYS A 15 2.23 -0.04 54.23
N ALA A 16 3.37 0.15 54.91
CA ALA A 16 4.51 0.88 54.38
C ALA A 16 5.21 0.02 53.30
N ALA A 17 4.77 0.17 52.05
CA ALA A 17 5.55 -0.24 50.89
C ALA A 17 6.34 0.98 50.39
N LYS A 18 7.67 0.93 50.51
CA LYS A 18 8.58 1.83 49.79
C LYS A 18 8.41 1.59 48.29
N GLY A 19 7.47 2.29 47.67
CA GLY A 19 7.37 2.38 46.23
C GLY A 19 8.56 3.18 45.70
N ASN A 20 9.45 2.51 44.97
CA ASN A 20 10.37 3.19 44.07
C ASN A 20 9.52 3.91 43.02
N GLY A 21 9.28 5.20 43.25
CA GLY A 21 8.62 6.08 42.29
C GLY A 21 9.45 6.15 41.03
N ILE A 22 9.03 5.44 39.99
CA ILE A 22 9.37 5.82 38.63
C ILE A 22 8.44 6.99 38.31
N SER A 23 8.91 8.20 38.60
CA SER A 23 8.30 9.40 38.04
C SER A 23 8.25 9.24 36.52
N PRO A 24 7.13 9.54 35.84
CA PRO A 24 7.19 9.73 34.39
C PRO A 24 8.13 10.91 34.17
N HIS A 25 9.33 10.64 33.64
CA HIS A 25 10.21 11.68 33.13
C HIS A 25 9.52 12.30 31.90
N VAL A 26 8.55 13.16 32.14
CA VAL A 26 8.14 14.18 31.19
C VAL A 26 9.36 15.08 31.07
N ASN A 27 10.05 14.98 29.94
CA ASN A 27 11.20 15.82 29.67
C ASN A 27 10.68 17.26 29.52
N THR A 28 10.91 18.10 30.52
CA THR A 28 10.43 19.50 30.62
C THR A 28 11.09 20.46 29.62
N ASN A 29 11.74 19.94 28.58
CA ASN A 29 12.53 20.70 27.60
C ASN A 29 12.06 20.56 26.15
N ALA A 30 10.90 19.95 25.88
CA ALA A 30 10.33 19.92 24.52
C ALA A 30 10.02 21.35 24.05
N GLN A 31 10.71 21.81 23.00
CA GLN A 31 10.51 23.17 22.46
C GLN A 31 9.75 23.15 21.14
N LYS A 32 8.86 24.13 20.97
CA LYS A 32 8.26 24.46 19.66
C LYS A 32 9.10 25.55 19.01
N ILE A 33 9.81 25.20 17.94
CA ILE A 33 10.77 26.06 17.25
C ILE A 33 10.17 26.45 15.90
N PHE A 34 9.78 27.72 15.76
CA PHE A 34 9.28 28.24 14.50
C PHE A 34 10.44 28.65 13.60
N VAL A 35 10.39 28.25 12.33
CA VAL A 35 11.35 28.64 11.31
C VAL A 35 10.65 29.23 10.10
N SER A 36 11.19 30.35 9.60
CA SER A 36 10.58 31.17 8.56
C SER A 36 11.31 31.08 7.22
N ASN A 37 12.50 30.46 7.20
CA ASN A 37 13.33 30.31 6.01
C ASN A 37 14.33 29.16 6.18
N ILE A 38 15.00 28.81 5.07
CA ILE A 38 15.95 27.71 5.02
C ILE A 38 17.22 27.96 5.86
N ASP A 39 17.64 29.22 6.03
CA ASP A 39 18.81 29.56 6.85
C ASP A 39 18.57 29.30 8.33
N GLU A 40 17.36 29.55 8.82
CA GLU A 40 16.93 29.19 10.17
C GLU A 40 16.86 27.67 10.34
N PHE A 41 16.23 26.97 9.38
CA PHE A 41 16.12 25.51 9.39
C PHE A 41 17.51 24.83 9.45
N ASN A 42 18.46 25.29 8.64
CA ASN A 42 19.80 24.70 8.56
C ASN A 42 20.64 24.89 9.83
N LYS A 43 20.29 25.84 10.70
CA LYS A 43 20.97 26.06 11.99
C LYS A 43 20.43 25.17 13.11
N LEU A 44 19.29 24.51 12.88
CA LEU A 44 18.64 23.70 13.90
C LEU A 44 19.47 22.48 14.28
N LYS A 45 19.42 22.13 15.56
CA LYS A 45 19.89 20.85 16.10
C LYS A 45 18.81 20.29 17.04
N PRO A 46 17.66 19.85 16.48
CA PRO A 46 16.52 19.43 17.29
C PRO A 46 16.88 18.21 18.16
N LYS A 47 16.36 18.19 19.38
CA LYS A 47 16.51 17.09 20.34
C LYS A 47 15.19 16.33 20.47
N ALA A 48 15.26 15.14 21.04
CA ALA A 48 14.07 14.32 21.32
C ALA A 48 12.97 15.13 22.05
N GLY A 49 11.76 15.14 21.48
CA GLY A 49 10.61 15.91 21.96
C GLY A 49 10.42 17.28 21.30
N ASP A 50 11.42 17.82 20.59
CA ASP A 50 11.27 19.11 19.92
C ASP A 50 10.32 19.02 18.72
N THR A 51 9.62 20.13 18.47
CA THR A 51 8.75 20.34 17.30
C THR A 51 9.26 21.53 16.50
N VAL A 52 9.77 21.27 15.30
CA VAL A 52 10.15 22.27 14.31
C VAL A 52 8.91 22.62 13.48
N VAL A 53 8.54 23.88 13.43
CA VAL A 53 7.34 24.38 12.75
C VAL A 53 7.74 25.27 11.60
N LEU A 54 7.49 24.82 10.37
CA LEU A 54 7.69 25.66 9.19
C LEU A 54 6.55 26.68 9.12
N LYS A 55 6.89 27.98 9.08
CA LYS A 55 5.91 29.04 8.89
C LYS A 55 5.16 28.89 7.57
N ASN A 56 3.89 29.29 7.58
CA ASN A 56 3.01 29.29 6.41
C ASN A 56 3.64 30.05 5.23
N GLY A 57 3.44 29.53 4.02
CA GLY A 57 3.91 30.17 2.79
C GLY A 57 4.55 29.20 1.80
N GLU A 58 5.07 29.78 0.72
CA GLU A 58 5.84 29.07 -0.28
C GLU A 58 7.33 29.04 0.11
N TRP A 59 7.89 27.84 0.13
CA TRP A 59 9.29 27.51 0.38
C TRP A 59 9.90 27.07 -0.95
N GLU A 60 10.32 28.05 -1.76
CA GLU A 60 10.82 27.81 -3.11
C GLU A 60 12.25 27.27 -3.09
N ASN A 61 12.56 26.30 -3.96
CA ASN A 61 13.91 25.78 -4.19
C ASN A 61 14.64 25.32 -2.90
N THR A 62 13.89 24.74 -1.96
CA THR A 62 14.35 24.43 -0.60
C THR A 62 14.67 22.95 -0.43
N GLN A 63 15.88 22.64 0.05
CA GLN A 63 16.30 21.28 0.38
C GLN A 63 16.27 21.07 1.89
N LEU A 64 15.27 20.34 2.39
CA LEU A 64 15.11 20.08 3.83
C LEU A 64 15.83 18.80 4.22
N ASN A 65 16.99 18.90 4.87
CA ASN A 65 17.64 17.74 5.50
C ASN A 65 17.22 17.63 6.98
N PHE A 66 16.09 16.99 7.24
CA PHE A 66 15.58 16.77 8.59
C PHE A 66 16.33 15.63 9.28
N LYS A 67 17.37 16.00 10.04
CA LYS A 67 18.26 15.07 10.71
C LYS A 67 18.23 15.20 12.22
N ALA A 68 17.71 14.20 12.92
CA ALA A 68 17.68 14.15 14.38
C ALA A 68 17.48 12.71 14.90
N ASN A 69 17.48 12.54 16.22
CA ASN A 69 17.09 11.28 16.86
C ASN A 69 16.13 11.59 18.01
N GLY A 70 14.89 11.14 17.86
CA GLY A 70 13.89 11.11 18.92
C GLY A 70 13.99 9.86 19.77
N THR A 71 13.08 9.74 20.73
CA THR A 71 12.82 8.48 21.45
C THR A 71 11.41 8.01 21.15
N GLU A 72 11.08 6.78 21.56
CA GLU A 72 9.72 6.24 21.40
C GLU A 72 8.65 7.12 22.07
N GLN A 73 8.96 7.66 23.25
CA GLN A 73 8.05 8.54 24.00
C GLN A 73 8.13 10.00 23.55
N ASN A 74 9.25 10.42 22.95
CA ASN A 74 9.52 11.80 22.58
C ASN A 74 10.12 11.86 21.16
N PRO A 75 9.30 11.68 20.10
CA PRO A 75 9.77 11.85 18.74
C PRO A 75 10.21 13.30 18.48
N VAL A 76 11.00 13.52 17.43
CA VAL A 76 11.24 14.88 16.90
C VAL A 76 10.28 15.12 15.75
N VAL A 77 9.55 16.22 15.79
CA VAL A 77 8.52 16.54 14.80
C VAL A 77 8.98 17.69 13.91
N LEU A 78 8.80 17.55 12.61
CA LEU A 78 8.83 18.63 11.62
C LEU A 78 7.41 18.78 11.08
N MET A 79 6.79 19.95 11.24
CA MET A 79 5.40 20.15 10.81
C MET A 79 5.16 21.49 10.15
N ALA A 80 4.10 21.57 9.35
CA ALA A 80 3.54 22.85 8.91
C ALA A 80 2.94 23.64 10.10
N GLU A 81 3.01 24.97 10.05
CA GLU A 81 2.33 25.84 11.02
C GLU A 81 0.81 25.70 10.94
N THR A 82 0.27 25.61 9.73
CA THR A 82 -1.15 25.32 9.45
C THR A 82 -1.21 24.28 8.36
N GLU A 83 -2.01 23.23 8.58
CA GLU A 83 -2.22 22.18 7.58
C GLU A 83 -2.68 22.78 6.25
N GLY A 84 -2.12 22.31 5.13
CA GLY A 84 -2.44 22.85 3.81
C GLY A 84 -1.66 24.12 3.39
N MET A 85 -0.90 24.75 4.31
CA MET A 85 -0.37 26.10 4.09
C MET A 85 1.15 26.19 3.90
N VAL A 86 1.89 25.08 4.03
CA VAL A 86 3.35 25.04 3.77
C VAL A 86 3.62 24.31 2.46
N LYS A 87 4.05 25.07 1.45
CA LYS A 87 4.18 24.61 0.06
C LYS A 87 5.64 24.67 -0.37
N LEU A 88 6.21 23.52 -0.67
CA LEU A 88 7.56 23.33 -1.18
C LEU A 88 7.48 23.37 -2.72
N THR A 89 7.98 24.45 -3.32
CA THR A 89 7.85 24.72 -4.76
C THR A 89 9.21 24.75 -5.46
N GLY A 90 9.22 24.82 -6.80
CA GLY A 90 10.45 24.85 -7.58
C GLY A 90 11.25 23.55 -7.46
N ASN A 91 12.55 23.63 -7.25
CA ASN A 91 13.42 22.47 -7.00
C ASN A 91 13.60 22.27 -5.49
N SER A 92 12.57 21.76 -4.82
CA SER A 92 12.56 21.40 -3.40
C SER A 92 12.55 19.89 -3.16
N ASN A 93 13.14 19.45 -2.05
CA ASN A 93 13.12 18.07 -1.58
C ASN A 93 13.14 17.97 -0.04
N LEU A 94 12.92 16.76 0.47
CA LEU A 94 13.00 16.42 1.88
C LEU A 94 13.79 15.13 2.07
N LYS A 95 14.76 15.17 2.98
CA LYS A 95 15.45 13.99 3.49
C LYS A 95 15.16 13.81 4.98
N ILE A 96 14.68 12.64 5.35
CA ILE A 96 14.40 12.21 6.73
C ILE A 96 15.54 11.29 7.17
N ASP A 97 16.40 11.76 8.09
CA ASP A 97 17.63 11.07 8.49
C ASP A 97 17.75 10.90 10.01
N GLY A 98 17.67 9.65 10.49
CA GLY A 98 17.83 9.32 11.92
C GLY A 98 16.68 8.48 12.45
N SER A 99 16.23 8.68 13.68
CA SER A 99 15.24 7.77 14.29
C SER A 99 14.13 8.49 15.01
N ARG A 100 12.93 7.89 15.03
CA ARG A 100 11.73 8.41 15.72
C ARG A 100 11.43 9.86 15.31
N LEU A 101 11.43 10.09 13.99
CA LEU A 101 11.12 11.38 13.37
C LEU A 101 9.70 11.37 12.83
N VAL A 102 9.00 12.50 12.92
CA VAL A 102 7.68 12.68 12.30
C VAL A 102 7.72 13.90 11.38
N VAL A 103 7.25 13.75 10.15
CA VAL A 103 7.01 14.86 9.22
C VAL A 103 5.51 14.94 8.96
N ASP A 104 4.93 16.12 9.16
CA ASP A 104 3.47 16.33 9.13
C ASP A 104 3.09 17.59 8.32
N GLY A 105 2.26 17.43 7.29
CA GLY A 105 1.59 18.57 6.65
C GLY A 105 2.38 19.31 5.57
N LEU A 106 3.40 18.68 4.94
CA LEU A 106 4.19 19.34 3.88
C LEU A 106 3.63 19.03 2.48
N ILE A 107 3.58 20.05 1.62
CA ILE A 107 3.04 19.91 0.25
C ILE A 107 4.10 20.23 -0.79
N PHE A 108 4.40 19.30 -1.70
CA PHE A 108 5.25 19.54 -2.86
C PHE A 108 4.37 19.76 -4.10
N GLU A 109 4.44 20.95 -4.68
CA GLU A 109 3.69 21.33 -5.89
C GLU A 109 4.45 22.39 -6.71
N LYS A 110 4.00 22.68 -7.94
CA LYS A 110 4.59 23.73 -8.79
C LYS A 110 6.13 23.63 -8.90
N GLY A 111 6.64 22.44 -9.22
CA GLY A 111 8.07 22.19 -9.21
C GLY A 111 8.45 20.79 -9.67
N TYR A 112 9.72 20.46 -9.52
CA TYR A 112 10.30 19.16 -9.84
C TYR A 112 11.67 19.01 -9.19
N SER A 113 12.10 17.77 -8.97
CA SER A 113 13.47 17.51 -8.50
C SER A 113 14.47 17.45 -9.65
N LEU A 114 15.66 18.05 -9.46
CA LEU A 114 16.76 18.03 -10.43
C LEU A 114 17.78 16.90 -10.24
N LYS A 115 17.84 16.27 -9.06
CA LYS A 115 18.94 15.34 -8.73
C LYS A 115 18.51 14.14 -7.89
N ASP A 116 17.70 14.40 -6.88
CA ASP A 116 17.33 13.42 -5.86
C ASP A 116 15.85 13.02 -6.03
N ASP A 117 15.39 12.01 -5.29
CA ASP A 117 13.95 11.79 -5.14
C ASP A 117 13.33 12.92 -4.29
N VAL A 118 12.01 13.13 -4.40
CA VAL A 118 11.35 14.28 -3.72
C VAL A 118 11.39 14.12 -2.21
N ILE A 119 11.02 12.95 -1.69
CA ILE A 119 11.12 12.60 -0.27
C ILE A 119 11.95 11.34 -0.09
N ILE A 120 13.00 11.41 0.73
CA ILE A 120 13.93 10.31 0.98
C ILE A 120 13.98 10.02 2.47
N PHE A 121 13.55 8.82 2.86
CA PHE A 121 13.92 8.24 4.15
C PHE A 121 15.33 7.65 4.00
N SER A 122 16.30 8.11 4.77
CA SER A 122 17.69 7.66 4.62
C SER A 122 17.88 6.18 5.00
N LYS A 123 19.04 5.60 4.68
CA LYS A 123 19.40 4.23 5.14
C LYS A 123 19.47 4.09 6.67
N THR A 124 19.68 5.21 7.37
CA THR A 124 19.70 5.31 8.84
C THR A 124 18.33 5.61 9.42
N SER A 125 17.31 5.86 8.59
CA SER A 125 15.94 6.11 9.03
C SER A 125 15.37 4.88 9.76
N SER A 126 14.85 5.10 10.96
CA SER A 126 14.30 4.02 11.78
C SER A 126 13.13 4.50 12.62
N ASN A 127 11.96 3.89 12.45
CA ASN A 127 10.73 4.29 13.13
C ASN A 127 10.35 5.76 12.84
N CYS A 128 10.58 6.21 11.61
CA CYS A 128 10.19 7.54 11.16
C CYS A 128 8.82 7.52 10.48
N ARG A 129 8.10 8.64 10.47
CA ARG A 129 6.77 8.75 9.89
C ARG A 129 6.66 9.97 8.98
N LEU A 130 6.11 9.79 7.80
CA LEU A 130 5.62 10.87 6.93
C LEU A 130 4.09 10.79 6.95
N THR A 131 3.43 11.87 7.34
CA THR A 131 1.97 11.92 7.43
C THR A 131 1.38 13.24 6.93
N ASN A 132 0.09 13.22 6.57
CA ASN A 132 -0.70 14.39 6.19
C ASN A 132 -0.08 15.26 5.08
N SER A 133 0.79 14.68 4.27
CA SER A 133 1.65 15.37 3.31
C SER A 133 1.20 15.06 1.89
N ALA A 134 1.57 15.91 0.92
CA ALA A 134 1.18 15.70 -0.47
C ALA A 134 2.31 15.97 -1.45
N ILE A 135 2.32 15.23 -2.56
CA ILE A 135 3.10 15.54 -3.76
C ILE A 135 2.12 15.59 -4.94
N MET A 136 1.97 16.75 -5.55
CA MET A 136 0.95 17.02 -6.56
C MET A 136 1.56 17.67 -7.80
N ASN A 137 1.40 17.01 -8.96
CA ASN A 137 1.87 17.50 -10.25
C ASN A 137 3.34 18.00 -10.25
N TYR A 138 4.17 17.39 -9.41
CA TYR A 138 5.57 17.76 -9.23
C TYR A 138 6.42 17.02 -10.27
N ASN A 139 6.44 17.55 -11.49
CA ASN A 139 6.91 16.86 -12.69
C ASN A 139 7.96 17.71 -13.44
N PRO A 140 9.07 17.10 -13.89
CA PRO A 140 10.05 17.78 -14.73
C PRO A 140 9.49 18.03 -16.14
N PRO A 141 10.06 18.98 -16.90
CA PRO A 141 9.63 19.23 -18.28
C PRO A 141 9.90 18.06 -19.24
N VAL A 142 10.84 17.17 -18.91
CA VAL A 142 11.22 16.01 -19.71
C VAL A 142 10.64 14.73 -19.09
N LYS A 143 9.77 14.03 -19.82
CA LYS A 143 9.03 12.86 -19.32
C LYS A 143 9.94 11.69 -18.94
N GLU A 144 11.09 11.58 -19.59
CA GLU A 144 12.08 10.52 -19.40
C GLU A 144 12.98 10.74 -18.18
N THR A 145 12.90 11.91 -17.53
CA THR A 145 13.65 12.18 -16.31
C THR A 145 13.18 11.23 -15.21
N ASP A 146 14.08 10.34 -14.76
CA ASP A 146 13.79 9.35 -13.74
C ASP A 146 14.13 9.87 -12.34
N TYR A 147 13.08 10.18 -11.58
CA TYR A 147 13.14 10.27 -10.13
C TYR A 147 11.83 9.77 -9.51
N LYS A 148 11.91 9.43 -8.22
CA LYS A 148 10.80 8.89 -7.44
C LYS A 148 10.25 10.00 -6.56
N TRP A 149 8.98 9.91 -6.23
CA TRP A 149 8.40 10.86 -5.29
C TRP A 149 8.73 10.50 -3.85
N VAL A 150 8.67 9.22 -3.50
CA VAL A 150 9.04 8.74 -2.16
C VAL A 150 9.97 7.54 -2.26
N SER A 151 11.12 7.63 -1.59
CA SER A 151 12.07 6.53 -1.45
C SER A 151 12.24 6.15 0.02
N LEU A 152 11.76 4.95 0.36
CA LEU A 152 11.88 4.35 1.68
C LEU A 152 13.12 3.46 1.75
N TYR A 153 14.09 3.86 2.58
CA TYR A 153 15.16 2.98 3.06
C TYR A 153 14.97 2.76 4.57
N GLY A 154 15.90 2.04 5.21
CA GLY A 154 15.91 1.89 6.67
C GLY A 154 14.91 0.85 7.16
N LYS A 155 14.31 1.05 8.35
CA LYS A 155 13.36 0.09 8.94
C LYS A 155 12.26 0.72 9.78
N ASN A 156 11.12 0.04 9.91
CA ASN A 156 9.95 0.41 10.70
C ASN A 156 9.38 1.80 10.37
N ASN A 157 9.63 2.31 9.17
CA ASN A 157 9.10 3.61 8.74
C ASN A 157 7.64 3.50 8.32
N THR A 158 6.90 4.60 8.48
CA THR A 158 5.49 4.70 8.12
C THR A 158 5.28 5.85 7.12
N VAL A 159 4.51 5.60 6.06
CA VAL A 159 3.95 6.63 5.17
C VAL A 159 2.45 6.50 5.21
N ASP A 160 1.76 7.49 5.76
CA ASP A 160 0.31 7.39 5.95
C ASP A 160 -0.43 8.71 5.79
N HIS A 161 -1.72 8.64 5.45
CA HIS A 161 -2.57 9.83 5.23
C HIS A 161 -1.92 10.85 4.28
N CYS A 162 -1.14 10.38 3.30
CA CYS A 162 -0.51 11.22 2.30
C CYS A 162 -1.25 11.14 0.97
N GLU A 163 -1.08 12.18 0.14
CA GLU A 163 -1.57 12.20 -1.23
C GLU A 163 -0.43 12.24 -2.24
N PHE A 164 -0.53 11.38 -3.26
CA PHE A 164 0.38 11.36 -4.39
C PHE A 164 -0.42 11.35 -5.68
N THR A 165 -0.54 12.51 -6.34
CA THR A 165 -1.41 12.68 -7.52
C THR A 165 -0.72 13.39 -8.67
N GLY A 166 -0.84 12.83 -9.88
CA GLY A 166 -0.43 13.50 -11.12
C GLY A 166 1.01 13.29 -11.55
N LYS A 167 1.68 12.20 -11.13
CA LYS A 167 3.05 11.89 -11.58
C LYS A 167 3.04 11.53 -13.07
N ALA A 168 3.69 12.34 -13.91
CA ALA A 168 3.62 12.22 -15.37
C ALA A 168 4.97 11.90 -16.03
N HIS A 169 6.01 11.61 -15.24
CA HIS A 169 7.38 11.29 -15.72
C HIS A 169 7.86 9.92 -15.20
N GLN A 170 8.95 9.42 -15.78
CA GLN A 170 9.55 8.12 -15.47
C GLN A 170 9.96 8.01 -14.00
N GLY A 171 9.90 6.78 -13.48
CA GLY A 171 10.24 6.45 -12.11
C GLY A 171 8.98 6.14 -11.31
N THR A 172 9.08 5.16 -10.43
CA THR A 172 7.99 4.73 -9.55
C THR A 172 7.52 5.90 -8.65
N THR A 173 6.25 5.95 -8.25
CA THR A 173 5.77 6.99 -7.31
C THR A 173 6.41 6.79 -5.95
N LEU A 174 6.25 5.60 -5.36
CA LEU A 174 6.82 5.22 -4.07
C LEU A 174 7.63 3.92 -4.18
N VAL A 175 8.88 3.93 -3.75
CA VAL A 175 9.76 2.75 -3.75
C VAL A 175 10.19 2.39 -2.34
N VAL A 176 10.10 1.11 -2.00
CA VAL A 176 10.79 0.52 -0.86
C VAL A 176 12.09 -0.11 -1.34
N TRP A 177 13.21 0.43 -0.88
CA TRP A 177 14.55 -0.06 -1.17
C TRP A 177 14.99 -1.05 -0.10
N LEU A 178 15.47 -2.21 -0.56
CA LEU A 178 15.84 -3.31 0.33
C LEU A 178 17.32 -3.31 0.69
N ASN A 179 17.60 -3.98 1.79
CA ASN A 179 18.90 -4.53 2.14
C ASN A 179 18.67 -5.97 2.66
N GLU A 180 19.68 -6.57 3.29
CA GLU A 180 19.64 -7.96 3.77
C GLU A 180 18.64 -8.18 4.92
N GLU A 181 18.30 -7.13 5.65
CA GLU A 181 17.41 -7.16 6.81
C GLU A 181 15.98 -6.75 6.43
N PRO A 182 14.94 -7.38 7.02
CA PRO A 182 13.56 -6.99 6.76
C PRO A 182 13.27 -5.59 7.30
N ASN A 183 12.61 -4.77 6.47
CA ASN A 183 12.37 -3.36 6.78
C ASN A 183 11.09 -3.11 7.58
N HIS A 184 10.08 -4.00 7.52
CA HIS A 184 8.82 -3.83 8.26
C HIS A 184 8.17 -2.44 8.09
N HIS A 185 8.28 -1.85 6.90
CA HIS A 185 7.63 -0.57 6.60
C HIS A 185 6.11 -0.71 6.55
N VAL A 186 5.42 0.39 6.86
CA VAL A 186 3.96 0.49 6.77
C VAL A 186 3.61 1.62 5.79
N ILE A 187 2.80 1.31 4.78
CA ILE A 187 2.27 2.27 3.81
C ILE A 187 0.75 2.19 3.94
N ALA A 188 0.14 3.14 4.64
CA ALA A 188 -1.25 3.01 5.07
C ALA A 188 -2.13 4.24 4.88
N SER A 189 -3.39 4.07 4.53
CA SER A 189 -4.36 5.19 4.48
C SER A 189 -3.96 6.34 3.54
N ASN A 190 -3.14 6.06 2.53
CA ASN A 190 -2.76 7.05 1.53
C ASN A 190 -3.80 7.12 0.41
N TYR A 191 -3.81 8.26 -0.30
CA TYR A 191 -4.50 8.43 -1.57
C TYR A 191 -3.46 8.54 -2.70
N PHE A 192 -3.33 7.48 -3.49
CA PHE A 192 -2.60 7.49 -4.75
C PHE A 192 -3.59 7.85 -5.86
N GLY A 193 -3.62 9.14 -6.21
CA GLY A 193 -4.54 9.66 -7.21
C GLY A 193 -4.09 9.40 -8.64
N PRO A 194 -4.79 9.98 -9.63
CA PRO A 194 -4.57 9.72 -11.04
C PRO A 194 -3.10 9.82 -11.45
N ARG A 195 -2.61 8.75 -12.07
CA ARG A 195 -1.28 8.67 -12.70
C ARG A 195 -1.48 8.37 -14.18
N PRO A 196 -1.21 9.33 -15.10
CA PRO A 196 -1.45 9.10 -16.51
C PRO A 196 -0.52 8.02 -17.09
N PRO A 197 -0.91 7.35 -18.18
CA PRO A 197 -0.05 6.40 -18.88
C PRO A 197 1.33 6.95 -19.21
N LEU A 198 2.37 6.24 -18.76
CA LEU A 198 3.74 6.60 -19.07
C LEU A 198 4.07 6.22 -20.53
N GLY A 199 3.52 5.10 -21.01
CA GLY A 199 3.77 4.58 -22.36
C GLY A 199 5.07 3.77 -22.50
N VAL A 200 5.86 3.69 -21.42
CA VAL A 200 7.07 2.88 -21.28
C VAL A 200 7.11 2.25 -19.88
N ASN A 201 8.02 1.31 -19.66
CA ASN A 201 8.27 0.71 -18.35
C ASN A 201 8.80 1.75 -17.34
N GLY A 202 8.53 1.55 -16.05
CA GLY A 202 8.93 2.48 -14.97
C GLY A 202 7.80 3.43 -14.54
N GLY A 203 6.56 3.02 -14.80
CA GLY A 203 5.33 3.73 -14.49
C GLY A 203 4.70 3.33 -13.16
N GLU A 204 5.35 2.47 -12.36
CA GLU A 204 4.68 1.79 -11.24
C GLU A 204 4.28 2.78 -10.14
N THR A 205 3.12 2.59 -9.51
CA THR A 205 2.73 3.45 -8.37
C THR A 205 3.52 3.07 -7.13
N ILE A 206 3.54 1.78 -6.76
CA ILE A 206 4.40 1.27 -5.69
C ILE A 206 5.34 0.20 -6.24
N ARG A 207 6.59 0.21 -5.78
CA ARG A 207 7.50 -0.92 -5.96
C ARG A 207 8.16 -1.31 -4.65
N ILE A 208 8.12 -2.59 -4.30
CA ILE A 208 8.71 -3.12 -3.06
C ILE A 208 9.91 -4.00 -3.40
N GLY A 209 11.10 -3.40 -3.43
CA GLY A 209 12.35 -4.04 -3.83
C GLY A 209 12.67 -3.94 -5.32
N THR A 210 13.64 -4.75 -5.74
CA THR A 210 14.11 -4.90 -7.12
C THR A 210 14.40 -6.38 -7.38
N SER A 211 14.70 -6.74 -8.63
CA SER A 211 15.12 -8.12 -8.94
C SER A 211 16.31 -8.58 -8.10
N ASP A 212 17.32 -7.71 -7.91
CA ASP A 212 18.56 -8.08 -7.21
C ASP A 212 18.33 -8.40 -5.73
N TRP A 213 17.26 -7.85 -5.14
CA TRP A 213 16.88 -8.05 -3.75
C TRP A 213 15.65 -8.95 -3.58
N SER A 214 15.17 -9.58 -4.66
CA SER A 214 13.84 -10.20 -4.64
C SER A 214 13.70 -11.41 -3.73
N MET A 215 14.81 -12.08 -3.41
CA MET A 215 14.83 -13.24 -2.53
C MET A 215 14.98 -12.88 -1.04
N TYR A 216 15.04 -11.59 -0.72
CA TYR A 216 15.13 -11.11 0.66
C TYR A 216 13.75 -10.74 1.21
N ASN A 217 13.59 -10.95 2.51
CA ASN A 217 12.39 -10.55 3.22
C ASN A 217 12.35 -9.03 3.33
N SER A 218 11.24 -8.44 2.88
CA SER A 218 10.95 -7.03 3.11
C SER A 218 10.03 -6.88 4.31
N SER A 219 9.02 -7.74 4.42
CA SER A 219 7.98 -7.69 5.46
C SER A 219 7.22 -6.36 5.47
N THR A 220 7.12 -5.67 4.33
CA THR A 220 6.36 -4.43 4.20
C THR A 220 4.86 -4.72 4.26
N LEU A 221 4.14 -3.88 4.99
CA LEU A 221 2.68 -3.84 5.02
C LEU A 221 2.19 -2.66 4.16
N VAL A 222 1.40 -2.97 3.13
CA VAL A 222 0.67 -1.97 2.33
C VAL A 222 -0.80 -2.18 2.61
N GLU A 223 -1.40 -1.30 3.40
CA GLU A 223 -2.79 -1.50 3.82
C GLU A 223 -3.65 -0.27 3.68
N ASN A 224 -4.95 -0.47 3.48
CA ASN A 224 -5.91 0.62 3.62
C ASN A 224 -5.65 1.81 2.66
N ASN A 225 -4.97 1.63 1.53
CA ASN A 225 -4.72 2.71 0.58
C ASN A 225 -5.78 2.74 -0.52
N ILE A 226 -5.99 3.91 -1.12
CA ILE A 226 -6.77 4.08 -2.35
C ILE A 226 -5.81 4.31 -3.50
N PHE A 227 -5.98 3.55 -4.58
CA PHE A 227 -5.36 3.74 -5.88
C PHE A 227 -6.47 4.12 -6.85
N ASP A 228 -6.50 5.38 -7.28
CA ASP A 228 -7.52 5.92 -8.17
C ASP A 228 -6.87 6.26 -9.51
N LYS A 229 -7.25 5.53 -10.58
CA LYS A 229 -6.74 5.75 -11.95
C LYS A 229 -5.22 5.81 -12.02
N CYS A 230 -4.58 4.89 -11.29
CA CYS A 230 -3.15 4.69 -11.29
C CYS A 230 -2.71 3.94 -12.58
N ASP A 231 -2.75 4.64 -13.72
CA ASP A 231 -2.63 4.07 -15.07
C ASP A 231 -1.21 4.13 -15.63
N GLY A 232 -0.21 4.37 -14.78
CA GLY A 232 1.17 4.64 -15.22
C GLY A 232 1.76 3.55 -16.11
N GLU A 233 1.53 2.29 -15.78
CA GLU A 233 1.90 1.12 -16.58
C GLU A 233 1.14 -0.14 -16.13
N VAL A 234 1.54 -1.32 -16.64
CA VAL A 234 0.89 -2.60 -16.29
C VAL A 234 0.99 -2.97 -14.80
N GLU A 235 2.02 -2.52 -14.07
CA GLU A 235 2.19 -2.80 -12.65
C GLU A 235 1.79 -1.59 -11.79
N ILE A 236 0.59 -1.60 -11.18
CA ILE A 236 0.18 -0.58 -10.20
C ILE A 236 1.06 -0.73 -8.97
N ILE A 237 1.10 -1.95 -8.42
CA ILE A 237 2.04 -2.37 -7.39
C ILE A 237 2.92 -3.47 -7.98
N SER A 238 4.23 -3.27 -7.91
CA SER A 238 5.24 -4.25 -8.32
C SER A 238 5.97 -4.77 -7.08
N VAL A 239 5.52 -5.94 -6.58
CA VAL A 239 6.16 -6.61 -5.45
C VAL A 239 7.37 -7.38 -5.96
N LYS A 240 8.56 -7.01 -5.48
CA LYS A 240 9.86 -7.56 -5.90
C LYS A 240 10.69 -7.93 -4.67
N SER A 241 10.07 -8.63 -3.72
CA SER A 241 10.64 -9.07 -2.45
C SER A 241 9.74 -10.09 -1.75
N CYS A 242 10.21 -10.66 -0.64
CA CYS A 242 9.49 -11.69 0.11
C CYS A 242 8.71 -11.16 1.33
N ARG A 243 7.69 -11.93 1.73
CA ARG A 243 6.94 -11.80 3.00
C ARG A 243 6.19 -10.48 3.20
N ASN A 244 5.82 -9.82 2.11
CA ASN A 244 4.98 -8.63 2.18
C ASN A 244 3.52 -9.00 2.42
N ALA A 245 2.78 -8.05 2.98
CA ALA A 245 1.34 -8.13 3.14
C ALA A 245 0.69 -6.93 2.44
N ILE A 246 -0.17 -7.20 1.46
CA ILE A 246 -0.94 -6.17 0.75
C ILE A 246 -2.41 -6.40 1.10
N LYS A 247 -2.95 -5.55 1.97
CA LYS A 247 -4.21 -5.80 2.66
C LYS A 247 -5.21 -4.67 2.51
N ASP A 248 -6.46 -5.00 2.23
CA ASP A 248 -7.57 -4.05 2.38
C ASP A 248 -7.36 -2.74 1.60
N ASN A 249 -6.71 -2.79 0.43
CA ASN A 249 -6.56 -1.63 -0.44
C ASN A 249 -7.69 -1.58 -1.46
N LEU A 250 -8.01 -0.37 -1.95
CA LEU A 250 -8.96 -0.14 -3.04
C LEU A 250 -8.21 0.26 -4.31
N PHE A 251 -8.42 -0.48 -5.39
CA PHE A 251 -7.98 -0.16 -6.75
C PHE A 251 -9.21 0.25 -7.56
N LEU A 252 -9.39 1.54 -7.76
CA LEU A 252 -10.53 2.13 -8.46
C LEU A 252 -10.10 2.54 -9.87
N GLU A 253 -10.73 1.91 -10.86
CA GLU A 253 -10.58 2.24 -12.28
C GLU A 253 -9.11 2.37 -12.70
N CYS A 254 -8.24 1.43 -12.27
CA CYS A 254 -6.83 1.45 -12.61
C CYS A 254 -6.54 0.58 -13.85
N ASP A 255 -5.82 1.11 -14.84
CA ASP A 255 -5.24 0.34 -15.96
C ASP A 255 -3.93 -0.32 -15.51
N GLY A 256 -4.03 -1.46 -14.83
CA GLY A 256 -2.87 -2.20 -14.36
C GLY A 256 -3.24 -3.37 -13.45
N THR A 257 -2.25 -3.98 -12.83
CA THR A 257 -2.40 -5.08 -11.88
C THR A 257 -1.62 -4.84 -10.60
N LEU A 258 -2.07 -5.46 -9.51
CA LEU A 258 -1.20 -5.83 -8.40
C LEU A 258 -0.37 -7.03 -8.86
N THR A 259 0.93 -6.84 -9.06
CA THR A 259 1.83 -7.90 -9.53
C THR A 259 2.76 -8.36 -8.42
N LEU A 260 2.66 -9.64 -8.08
CA LEU A 260 3.73 -10.40 -7.42
C LEU A 260 4.79 -10.70 -8.49
N ARG A 261 5.72 -9.76 -8.69
CA ARG A 261 6.61 -9.76 -9.86
C ARG A 261 7.85 -10.61 -9.63
N HIS A 262 8.42 -10.51 -8.44
CA HIS A 262 9.51 -11.34 -7.93
C HIS A 262 9.36 -11.54 -6.42
N GLY A 263 10.06 -12.53 -5.87
CA GLY A 263 10.02 -12.87 -4.45
C GLY A 263 8.84 -13.75 -4.07
N ASN A 264 8.85 -14.25 -2.84
CA ASN A 264 8.03 -15.38 -2.38
C ASN A 264 7.29 -15.06 -1.07
N ASP A 265 6.40 -15.95 -0.63
CA ASP A 265 5.75 -15.87 0.69
C ASP A 265 4.90 -14.60 0.92
N ASN A 266 4.46 -13.94 -0.15
CA ASN A 266 3.61 -12.73 -0.07
C ASN A 266 2.13 -13.07 0.18
N THR A 267 1.45 -12.22 0.95
CA THR A 267 0.01 -12.34 1.24
C THR A 267 -0.77 -11.18 0.62
N ILE A 268 -1.77 -11.50 -0.20
CA ILE A 268 -2.71 -10.56 -0.82
C ILE A 268 -4.10 -10.83 -0.25
N ASP A 269 -4.56 -9.99 0.67
CA ASP A 269 -5.74 -10.27 1.49
C ASP A 269 -6.73 -9.11 1.47
N GLY A 270 -7.97 -9.37 1.09
CA GLY A 270 -9.05 -8.41 1.34
C GLY A 270 -9.09 -7.15 0.49
N ASN A 271 -8.33 -7.10 -0.59
CA ASN A 271 -8.28 -5.94 -1.48
C ASN A 271 -9.52 -5.88 -2.39
N TYR A 272 -9.93 -4.66 -2.74
CA TYR A 272 -11.04 -4.37 -3.64
C TYR A 272 -10.49 -3.85 -4.97
N PHE A 273 -10.84 -4.50 -6.08
CA PHE A 273 -10.52 -4.07 -7.44
C PHE A 273 -11.82 -3.75 -8.16
N ILE A 274 -12.06 -2.46 -8.43
CA ILE A 274 -13.29 -1.96 -9.05
C ILE A 274 -12.93 -1.41 -10.43
N GLY A 275 -13.15 -2.19 -11.48
CA GLY A 275 -12.80 -1.82 -12.85
C GLY A 275 -13.81 -0.91 -13.53
N ASN A 276 -15.10 -1.06 -13.22
CA ASN A 276 -16.21 -0.39 -13.93
C ASN A 276 -16.07 -0.52 -15.46
N ASP A 277 -15.71 -1.71 -15.92
CA ASP A 277 -15.47 -2.06 -17.32
C ASP A 277 -14.34 -1.28 -18.02
N LYS A 278 -13.54 -0.51 -17.28
CA LYS A 278 -12.41 0.25 -17.83
C LYS A 278 -11.48 -0.68 -18.61
N PRO A 279 -11.10 -0.32 -19.86
CA PRO A 279 -10.15 -1.12 -20.63
C PRO A 279 -8.87 -1.41 -19.85
N ASN A 280 -8.36 -2.63 -19.99
CA ASN A 280 -7.14 -3.13 -19.36
C ASN A 280 -7.12 -3.13 -17.82
N SER A 281 -8.23 -2.81 -17.14
CA SER A 281 -8.31 -2.91 -15.69
C SER A 281 -8.10 -4.36 -15.26
N GLY A 282 -7.02 -4.61 -14.54
CA GLY A 282 -6.63 -5.95 -14.11
C GLY A 282 -6.74 -6.12 -12.60
N GLY A 283 -6.56 -7.37 -12.17
CA GLY A 283 -6.55 -7.72 -10.75
C GLY A 283 -5.16 -8.10 -10.29
N ILE A 284 -5.00 -9.37 -9.94
CA ILE A 284 -3.80 -9.90 -9.28
C ILE A 284 -3.02 -10.77 -10.25
N ARG A 285 -1.75 -10.44 -10.48
CA ARG A 285 -0.81 -11.23 -11.29
C ARG A 285 0.21 -11.94 -10.40
N VAL A 286 0.33 -13.25 -10.56
CA VAL A 286 1.08 -14.14 -9.66
C VAL A 286 2.27 -14.78 -10.38
N ILE A 287 3.46 -14.57 -9.82
CA ILE A 287 4.74 -15.18 -10.19
C ILE A 287 5.48 -15.47 -8.88
N GLY A 288 6.20 -16.59 -8.77
CA GLY A 288 6.93 -16.97 -7.55
C GLY A 288 6.15 -17.91 -6.63
N GLU A 289 6.69 -18.14 -5.44
CA GLU A 289 6.32 -19.30 -4.62
C GLU A 289 5.60 -18.91 -3.30
N ASN A 290 4.81 -19.84 -2.78
CA ASN A 290 4.18 -19.83 -1.45
C ASN A 290 3.27 -18.61 -1.18
N HIS A 291 2.60 -18.09 -2.22
CA HIS A 291 1.70 -16.95 -2.06
C HIS A 291 0.34 -17.36 -1.49
N HIS A 292 -0.27 -16.44 -0.73
CA HIS A 292 -1.66 -16.57 -0.28
C HIS A 292 -2.49 -15.42 -0.82
N ILE A 293 -3.43 -15.72 -1.71
CA ILE A 293 -4.34 -14.76 -2.32
C ILE A 293 -5.75 -15.06 -1.82
N LYS A 294 -6.26 -14.24 -0.91
CA LYS A 294 -7.53 -14.53 -0.25
C LYS A 294 -8.44 -13.34 -0.01
N ASN A 295 -9.74 -13.61 0.08
CA ASN A 295 -10.77 -12.65 0.49
C ASN A 295 -10.84 -11.37 -0.38
N ASN A 296 -10.24 -11.37 -1.57
CA ASN A 296 -10.22 -10.20 -2.44
C ASN A 296 -11.55 -10.10 -3.21
N TYR A 297 -12.01 -8.88 -3.44
CA TYR A 297 -13.20 -8.58 -4.23
C TYR A 297 -12.77 -7.97 -5.57
N LEU A 298 -13.15 -8.59 -6.68
CA LEU A 298 -12.77 -8.16 -8.03
C LEU A 298 -14.03 -7.97 -8.86
N TYR A 299 -14.28 -6.74 -9.31
CA TYR A 299 -15.53 -6.35 -9.97
C TYR A 299 -15.28 -5.66 -11.31
N ALA A 300 -16.00 -6.11 -12.34
CA ALA A 300 -16.07 -5.48 -13.65
C ALA A 300 -14.68 -5.16 -14.24
N LEU A 301 -13.77 -6.13 -14.16
CA LEU A 301 -12.41 -6.02 -14.70
C LEU A 301 -12.38 -6.48 -16.16
N SER A 302 -11.99 -5.59 -17.07
CA SER A 302 -11.92 -5.88 -18.52
C SER A 302 -10.58 -6.47 -19.00
N GLY A 303 -9.60 -6.64 -18.10
CA GLY A 303 -8.28 -7.18 -18.42
C GLY A 303 -8.29 -8.66 -18.83
N LYS A 304 -7.31 -9.05 -19.65
CA LYS A 304 -7.15 -10.41 -20.21
C LYS A 304 -5.71 -10.90 -20.05
N GLY A 305 -5.50 -12.21 -20.08
CA GLY A 305 -4.19 -12.85 -19.97
C GLY A 305 -3.49 -12.39 -18.71
N LEU A 306 -2.35 -11.70 -18.86
CA LEU A 306 -1.58 -11.11 -17.76
C LEU A 306 -2.38 -10.14 -16.87
N ARG A 307 -3.51 -9.62 -17.38
CA ARG A 307 -4.40 -8.68 -16.69
C ARG A 307 -5.73 -9.30 -16.29
N GLY A 308 -5.90 -10.62 -16.35
CA GLY A 308 -7.10 -11.28 -15.84
C GLY A 308 -7.35 -10.92 -14.36
N ALA A 309 -8.56 -11.21 -13.85
CA ALA A 309 -8.89 -10.89 -12.46
C ALA A 309 -7.91 -11.57 -11.49
N ILE A 310 -7.64 -12.86 -11.67
CA ILE A 310 -6.47 -13.52 -11.09
C ILE A 310 -5.72 -14.27 -12.19
N SER A 311 -4.48 -13.85 -12.45
CA SER A 311 -3.61 -14.41 -13.50
C SER A 311 -2.39 -15.08 -12.89
N VAL A 312 -2.26 -16.39 -13.10
CA VAL A 312 -1.15 -17.23 -12.65
C VAL A 312 -0.24 -17.52 -13.83
N MET A 313 1.03 -17.09 -13.74
CA MET A 313 1.94 -17.10 -14.88
C MET A 313 2.71 -18.42 -15.09
N ASN A 314 3.04 -18.69 -16.36
CA ASN A 314 4.11 -19.60 -16.75
C ASN A 314 5.50 -18.99 -16.49
N ALA A 315 6.51 -19.86 -16.40
CA ALA A 315 7.87 -19.49 -16.04
C ALA A 315 8.94 -20.14 -16.93
N LEU A 316 10.18 -19.66 -16.78
CA LEU A 316 11.35 -20.26 -17.41
C LEU A 316 11.84 -21.45 -16.58
N THR A 317 12.60 -22.35 -17.21
CA THR A 317 13.19 -23.54 -16.55
C THR A 317 14.33 -23.20 -15.59
N ALA A 318 15.12 -22.18 -15.90
CA ALA A 318 16.25 -21.72 -15.09
C ALA A 318 16.31 -20.17 -15.09
N PRO A 319 15.33 -19.50 -14.45
CA PRO A 319 15.20 -18.06 -14.51
C PRO A 319 16.32 -17.35 -13.74
N LYS A 320 16.82 -16.24 -14.30
CA LYS A 320 17.60 -15.23 -13.57
C LYS A 320 16.70 -14.48 -12.57
N LEU A 321 17.30 -13.72 -11.65
CA LEU A 321 16.55 -12.95 -10.64
C LEU A 321 15.53 -11.95 -11.26
N ASN A 322 15.84 -11.39 -12.43
CA ASN A 322 14.96 -10.46 -13.14
C ASN A 322 13.95 -11.14 -14.09
N GLU A 323 13.88 -12.46 -14.11
CA GLU A 323 13.01 -13.23 -15.01
C GLU A 323 11.77 -13.76 -14.27
N TYR A 324 11.08 -14.74 -14.86
CA TYR A 324 9.81 -15.27 -14.37
C TYR A 324 10.04 -16.62 -13.70
N TRP A 325 9.84 -16.65 -12.38
CA TRP A 325 9.98 -17.83 -11.54
C TRP A 325 8.66 -18.61 -11.48
N GLN A 326 8.77 -19.94 -11.43
CA GLN A 326 7.60 -20.82 -11.46
C GLN A 326 6.68 -20.53 -10.29
N VAL A 327 5.38 -20.47 -10.57
CA VAL A 327 4.39 -20.42 -9.50
C VAL A 327 4.36 -21.78 -8.80
N LYS A 328 4.69 -21.80 -7.50
CA LYS A 328 4.64 -23.00 -6.66
C LYS A 328 3.92 -22.77 -5.36
N ASN A 329 3.19 -23.79 -4.89
CA ASN A 329 2.56 -23.82 -3.56
C ASN A 329 1.69 -22.59 -3.25
N THR A 330 1.04 -22.04 -4.28
CA THR A 330 0.19 -20.86 -4.12
C THR A 330 -1.23 -21.29 -3.80
N VAL A 331 -1.85 -20.61 -2.85
CA VAL A 331 -3.26 -20.83 -2.47
C VAL A 331 -4.07 -19.60 -2.83
N ILE A 332 -5.14 -19.81 -3.61
CA ILE A 332 -6.12 -18.81 -4.03
C ILE A 332 -7.48 -19.22 -3.47
N GLU A 333 -7.98 -18.50 -2.46
CA GLU A 333 -9.22 -18.90 -1.79
C GLU A 333 -10.12 -17.76 -1.31
N ASN A 334 -11.43 -18.02 -1.22
CA ASN A 334 -12.41 -17.08 -0.70
C ASN A 334 -12.47 -15.73 -1.43
N ASN A 335 -11.97 -15.66 -2.67
CA ASN A 335 -12.09 -14.44 -3.48
C ASN A 335 -13.49 -14.37 -4.11
N VAL A 336 -14.03 -13.16 -4.22
CA VAL A 336 -15.31 -12.88 -4.88
C VAL A 336 -15.00 -12.16 -6.20
N ILE A 337 -15.34 -12.80 -7.32
CA ILE A 337 -15.02 -12.33 -8.68
C ILE A 337 -16.32 -12.12 -9.43
N VAL A 338 -16.61 -10.89 -9.83
CA VAL A 338 -17.92 -10.49 -10.33
C VAL A 338 -17.76 -9.74 -11.65
N GLN A 339 -18.45 -10.20 -12.69
CA GLN A 339 -18.52 -9.51 -14.00
C GLN A 339 -17.14 -9.25 -14.63
N CYS A 340 -16.14 -10.06 -14.31
CA CYS A 340 -14.82 -9.94 -14.93
C CYS A 340 -14.78 -10.63 -16.29
N GLU A 341 -14.03 -10.05 -17.22
CA GLU A 341 -13.81 -10.58 -18.56
C GLU A 341 -13.12 -11.96 -18.52
N GLN A 342 -12.13 -12.13 -17.64
CA GLN A 342 -11.49 -13.41 -17.34
C GLN A 342 -11.34 -13.54 -15.82
N ALA A 343 -12.07 -14.48 -15.21
CA ALA A 343 -12.04 -14.65 -13.76
C ALA A 343 -10.72 -15.28 -13.29
N LEU A 344 -10.35 -16.43 -13.87
CA LEU A 344 -9.09 -17.10 -13.60
C LEU A 344 -8.33 -17.37 -14.90
N VAL A 345 -7.03 -17.06 -14.90
CA VAL A 345 -6.12 -17.37 -16.01
C VAL A 345 -4.96 -18.19 -15.45
N VAL A 346 -4.77 -19.41 -15.94
CA VAL A 346 -3.73 -20.35 -15.49
C VAL A 346 -2.75 -20.61 -16.63
N GLY A 347 -1.46 -20.51 -16.32
CA GLY A 347 -0.37 -20.67 -17.28
C GLY A 347 -0.12 -19.44 -18.16
N SER A 348 -0.58 -18.27 -17.72
CA SER A 348 -0.56 -17.08 -18.56
C SER A 348 0.86 -16.67 -18.96
N GLY A 349 0.99 -16.14 -20.17
CA GLY A 349 2.26 -15.71 -20.72
C GLY A 349 3.15 -16.86 -21.23
N LYS A 350 2.64 -18.10 -21.31
CA LYS A 350 3.29 -19.22 -22.00
C LYS A 350 3.80 -18.80 -23.38
N ASN A 351 5.02 -19.21 -23.69
CA ASN A 351 5.63 -19.09 -25.01
C ASN A 351 6.78 -20.10 -25.11
N ASP A 352 7.57 -20.02 -26.18
CA ASP A 352 8.67 -20.95 -26.47
C ASP A 352 9.77 -21.00 -25.39
N THR A 353 9.84 -20.02 -24.47
CA THR A 353 10.84 -19.96 -23.40
C THR A 353 10.23 -20.07 -21.99
N ARG A 354 9.00 -19.57 -21.79
CA ARG A 354 8.21 -19.72 -20.57
C ARG A 354 7.36 -20.98 -20.66
N VAL A 355 8.04 -22.11 -20.54
CA VAL A 355 7.49 -23.45 -20.76
C VAL A 355 7.14 -24.19 -19.46
N LEU A 356 7.48 -23.66 -18.29
CA LEU A 356 7.10 -24.26 -17.02
C LEU A 356 5.71 -23.78 -16.59
N PRO A 357 4.71 -24.67 -16.49
CA PRO A 357 3.40 -24.31 -15.98
C PRO A 357 3.42 -24.12 -14.46
N PRO A 358 2.37 -23.50 -13.88
CA PRO A 358 2.18 -23.47 -12.44
C PRO A 358 2.17 -24.88 -11.84
N ASP A 359 2.69 -25.00 -10.63
CA ASP A 359 2.82 -26.27 -9.93
C ASP A 359 2.34 -26.14 -8.47
N SER A 360 1.78 -27.20 -7.91
CA SER A 360 1.21 -27.20 -6.55
C SER A 360 0.28 -26.00 -6.30
N LEU A 361 -0.60 -25.71 -7.26
CA LEU A 361 -1.57 -24.62 -7.19
C LEU A 361 -2.85 -25.12 -6.54
N VAL A 362 -3.38 -24.39 -5.55
CA VAL A 362 -4.67 -24.68 -4.92
C VAL A 362 -5.62 -23.51 -5.14
N VAL A 363 -6.72 -23.75 -5.83
CA VAL A 363 -7.80 -22.79 -6.07
C VAL A 363 -9.07 -23.35 -5.47
N LYS A 364 -9.53 -22.78 -4.35
CA LYS A 364 -10.70 -23.31 -3.65
C LYS A 364 -11.59 -22.25 -3.06
N LYS A 365 -12.89 -22.54 -2.95
CA LYS A 365 -13.85 -21.66 -2.26
C LYS A 365 -13.89 -20.23 -2.83
N ASN A 366 -13.60 -20.06 -4.12
CA ASN A 366 -13.78 -18.78 -4.80
C ASN A 366 -15.22 -18.68 -5.34
N TYR A 367 -15.76 -17.48 -5.38
CA TYR A 367 -17.15 -17.22 -5.75
C TYR A 367 -17.18 -16.36 -7.01
N VAL A 368 -17.50 -16.98 -8.14
CA VAL A 368 -17.46 -16.34 -9.46
C VAL A 368 -18.88 -16.08 -9.97
N PHE A 369 -19.22 -14.82 -10.21
CA PHE A 369 -20.55 -14.42 -10.64
C PHE A 369 -20.50 -13.64 -11.96
N LEU A 370 -21.24 -14.13 -12.96
CA LEU A 370 -21.33 -13.57 -14.31
C LEU A 370 -19.96 -13.31 -14.99
N PRO A 371 -18.99 -14.24 -14.96
CA PRO A 371 -17.75 -14.04 -15.71
C PRO A 371 -18.03 -14.16 -17.22
N VAL A 372 -17.29 -13.43 -18.05
CA VAL A 372 -17.32 -13.69 -19.51
C VAL A 372 -16.58 -14.99 -19.81
N LYS A 373 -15.40 -15.18 -19.21
CA LYS A 373 -14.69 -16.47 -19.16
C LYS A 373 -14.42 -16.87 -17.71
N LEU A 374 -14.93 -18.04 -17.32
CA LEU A 374 -14.74 -18.60 -15.99
C LEU A 374 -13.28 -18.97 -15.74
N LEU A 375 -12.72 -19.82 -16.60
CA LEU A 375 -11.34 -20.28 -16.48
C LEU A 375 -10.68 -20.33 -17.86
N VAL A 376 -9.52 -19.69 -17.98
CA VAL A 376 -8.65 -19.75 -19.15
C VAL A 376 -7.42 -20.56 -18.79
N ARG A 377 -7.16 -21.65 -19.52
CA ARG A 377 -5.95 -22.47 -19.39
C ARG A 377 -5.07 -22.24 -20.61
N ASP A 378 -4.03 -21.42 -20.44
CA ASP A 378 -2.98 -21.22 -21.45
C ASP A 378 -1.93 -22.35 -21.37
N ASP A 379 -1.80 -22.97 -20.19
CA ASP A 379 -1.01 -24.18 -19.96
C ASP A 379 -1.64 -25.08 -18.88
N GLU A 380 -1.29 -26.36 -18.88
CA GLU A 380 -1.79 -27.32 -17.90
C GLU A 380 -0.88 -27.41 -16.68
N PRO A 381 -1.37 -27.07 -15.46
CA PRO A 381 -0.60 -27.16 -14.23
C PRO A 381 -0.38 -28.62 -13.78
N THR A 382 0.80 -28.92 -13.20
CA THR A 382 1.22 -30.31 -12.89
C THR A 382 0.67 -30.90 -11.60
N ARG A 383 0.33 -30.05 -10.61
CA ARG A 383 -0.29 -30.43 -9.33
C ARG A 383 -1.33 -29.39 -8.98
N PHE A 384 -2.50 -29.50 -9.57
CA PHE A 384 -3.55 -28.49 -9.47
C PHE A 384 -4.75 -29.04 -8.71
N ILE A 385 -5.06 -28.41 -7.59
CA ILE A 385 -6.28 -28.66 -6.84
C ILE A 385 -7.24 -27.52 -7.15
N LEU A 386 -8.33 -27.85 -7.83
CA LEU A 386 -9.43 -26.94 -8.12
C LEU A 386 -10.70 -27.56 -7.53
N GLU A 387 -11.17 -27.03 -6.41
CA GLU A 387 -12.26 -27.65 -5.65
C GLU A 387 -13.13 -26.62 -4.94
N ASP A 388 -14.39 -26.95 -4.67
CA ASP A 388 -15.31 -26.14 -3.87
C ASP A 388 -15.47 -24.68 -4.35
N ASN A 389 -15.20 -24.39 -5.62
CA ASN A 389 -15.44 -23.06 -6.17
C ASN A 389 -16.90 -22.95 -6.62
N TYR A 390 -17.51 -21.79 -6.44
CA TYR A 390 -18.91 -21.57 -6.81
C TYR A 390 -18.99 -20.70 -8.06
N VAL A 391 -19.86 -21.07 -9.01
CA VAL A 391 -20.11 -20.28 -10.21
C VAL A 391 -21.59 -20.11 -10.48
N ARG A 392 -22.00 -18.90 -10.88
CA ARG A 392 -23.31 -18.62 -11.50
C ARG A 392 -23.14 -17.62 -12.62
N GLY A 393 -23.83 -17.85 -13.74
CA GLY A 393 -23.73 -16.99 -14.93
C GLY A 393 -22.72 -17.45 -15.98
N ALA A 394 -22.13 -18.64 -15.81
CA ALA A 394 -21.32 -19.32 -16.82
C ALA A 394 -21.58 -20.83 -16.76
N ALA A 395 -21.12 -21.57 -17.77
CA ALA A 395 -21.12 -23.03 -17.72
C ALA A 395 -20.26 -23.52 -16.55
N VAL A 396 -20.72 -24.58 -15.88
CA VAL A 396 -19.98 -25.18 -14.76
C VAL A 396 -18.86 -26.04 -15.32
N GLU A 397 -17.63 -25.77 -14.89
CA GLU A 397 -16.43 -26.56 -15.20
C GLU A 397 -16.04 -27.47 -14.03
N GLU A 398 -15.16 -28.44 -14.27
CA GLU A 398 -14.59 -29.27 -13.21
C GLU A 398 -13.95 -28.40 -12.11
N GLY A 399 -14.19 -28.77 -10.85
CA GLY A 399 -13.74 -28.01 -9.68
C GLY A 399 -14.61 -26.80 -9.33
N PHE A 400 -15.68 -26.56 -10.11
CA PHE A 400 -16.74 -25.60 -9.80
C PHE A 400 -18.08 -26.30 -9.52
N ILE A 401 -18.89 -25.65 -8.68
CA ILE A 401 -20.23 -26.06 -8.27
C ILE A 401 -21.20 -24.92 -8.59
N PRO A 402 -22.44 -25.22 -9.03
CA PRO A 402 -23.46 -24.17 -9.19
C PRO A 402 -23.65 -23.34 -7.92
N MET A 403 -23.56 -22.02 -8.04
CA MET A 403 -23.79 -21.10 -6.93
C MET A 403 -25.30 -20.92 -6.67
N PRO A 404 -25.79 -21.18 -5.45
CA PRO A 404 -27.19 -20.94 -5.07
C PRO A 404 -27.59 -19.47 -5.22
N ASN A 405 -28.87 -19.22 -5.50
CA ASN A 405 -29.34 -17.87 -5.81
C ASN A 405 -29.19 -16.86 -4.67
N ASN A 406 -29.27 -17.34 -3.43
CA ASN A 406 -29.16 -16.56 -2.21
C ASN A 406 -27.72 -16.48 -1.67
N MET A 407 -26.72 -17.06 -2.33
CA MET A 407 -25.35 -17.03 -1.79
C MET A 407 -24.71 -15.63 -1.88
N LEU A 408 -24.99 -14.90 -2.97
CA LEU A 408 -24.54 -13.52 -3.18
C LEU A 408 -25.72 -12.56 -3.27
N ARG A 409 -25.64 -11.45 -2.55
CA ARG A 409 -26.60 -10.33 -2.61
C ARG A 409 -25.87 -9.01 -2.80
N LYS A 410 -26.53 -8.06 -3.49
CA LYS A 410 -26.04 -6.69 -3.60
C LYS A 410 -26.37 -5.93 -2.30
N ASP A 411 -25.39 -5.27 -1.68
CA ASP A 411 -25.62 -4.42 -0.52
C ASP A 411 -26.14 -3.03 -0.91
N ALA A 412 -26.36 -2.15 0.10
CA ALA A 412 -26.86 -0.79 -0.12
C ALA A 412 -25.92 0.10 -0.95
N ASN A 413 -24.64 -0.26 -1.05
CA ASN A 413 -23.62 0.47 -1.80
C ASN A 413 -23.40 -0.14 -3.20
N GLY A 414 -24.16 -1.16 -3.57
CA GLY A 414 -24.05 -1.80 -4.85
C GLY A 414 -22.99 -2.91 -4.93
N ILE A 415 -22.43 -3.36 -3.80
CA ILE A 415 -21.37 -4.36 -3.77
C ILE A 415 -21.98 -5.75 -3.58
N TRP A 416 -21.55 -6.71 -4.40
CA TRP A 416 -21.96 -8.11 -4.23
C TRP A 416 -21.24 -8.72 -3.04
N GLN A 417 -22.00 -9.21 -2.08
CA GLN A 417 -21.49 -9.73 -0.81
C GLN A 417 -22.01 -11.14 -0.59
N LEU A 418 -21.18 -11.99 0.00
CA LEU A 418 -21.61 -13.29 0.49
C LEU A 418 -22.57 -13.08 1.66
N GLU A 419 -23.74 -13.73 1.62
CA GLU A 419 -24.72 -13.60 2.71
C GLU A 419 -24.18 -14.09 4.06
N SER A 420 -23.35 -15.13 4.04
CA SER A 420 -22.74 -15.71 5.24
C SER A 420 -21.51 -14.95 5.75
N GLN A 421 -20.94 -14.06 4.93
CA GLN A 421 -19.68 -13.36 5.20
C GLN A 421 -19.79 -11.92 4.72
N PHE A 422 -20.71 -11.17 5.31
CA PHE A 422 -20.84 -9.76 5.01
C PHE A 422 -19.58 -9.02 5.45
N ARG A 423 -18.95 -8.32 4.51
CA ARG A 423 -17.79 -7.49 4.78
C ARG A 423 -18.10 -6.04 4.45
N GLU A 424 -17.95 -5.17 5.44
CA GLU A 424 -18.01 -3.73 5.21
C GLU A 424 -16.85 -3.32 4.30
N PRO A 425 -17.13 -2.74 3.12
CA PRO A 425 -16.09 -2.35 2.18
C PRO A 425 -15.16 -1.29 2.77
N PHE A 426 -13.88 -1.61 2.78
CA PHE A 426 -12.83 -0.68 3.15
C PHE A 426 -12.86 0.51 2.17
N GLY A 427 -13.03 1.73 2.66
CA GLY A 427 -13.08 2.96 1.86
C GLY A 427 -14.42 3.72 1.88
N LEU A 428 -15.52 3.13 2.33
CA LEU A 428 -16.80 3.88 2.46
C LEU A 428 -16.80 4.88 3.62
N HIS A 429 -15.93 4.68 4.62
CA HIS A 429 -15.92 5.46 5.87
C HIS A 429 -14.54 5.95 6.29
N VAL A 430 -13.51 5.72 5.47
CA VAL A 430 -12.12 6.02 5.83
C VAL A 430 -11.68 7.32 5.16
N VAL A 431 -11.01 8.18 5.91
CA VAL A 431 -10.32 9.36 5.36
C VAL A 431 -8.96 8.90 4.85
N ASN A 432 -8.83 8.81 3.53
CA ASN A 432 -7.58 8.49 2.87
C ASN A 432 -6.91 9.77 2.38
N GLY A 433 -5.60 9.87 2.58
CA GLY A 433 -4.86 11.08 2.26
C GLY A 433 -4.96 12.16 3.35
N PRO A 434 -4.54 13.40 3.05
CA PRO A 434 -4.36 14.43 4.05
C PRO A 434 -5.69 14.95 4.63
N ALA A 435 -5.71 15.18 5.95
CA ALA A 435 -6.89 15.63 6.68
C ALA A 435 -7.43 16.97 6.17
N TRP A 436 -6.54 17.86 5.70
CA TRP A 436 -6.89 19.19 5.21
C TRP A 436 -7.68 19.18 3.88
N LYS A 437 -7.75 18.07 3.14
CA LYS A 437 -8.57 17.99 1.93
C LYS A 437 -10.03 17.65 2.18
N ASN A 438 -10.41 17.10 3.34
CA ASN A 438 -11.80 16.72 3.67
C ASN A 438 -12.53 15.90 2.57
N ASP A 439 -11.80 15.20 1.71
CA ASP A 439 -12.37 14.42 0.62
C ASP A 439 -12.72 13.01 1.12
N LYS A 440 -13.97 12.82 1.54
CA LYS A 440 -14.52 11.47 1.71
C LYS A 440 -14.74 10.86 0.33
N MET A 441 -13.79 10.03 -0.11
CA MET A 441 -13.92 9.32 -1.38
C MET A 441 -14.82 8.10 -1.21
N GLY A 442 -16.13 8.31 -1.26
CA GLY A 442 -17.08 7.22 -1.43
C GLY A 442 -16.98 6.69 -2.86
N PHE A 443 -16.55 5.44 -3.04
CA PHE A 443 -16.62 4.80 -4.35
C PHE A 443 -18.04 4.28 -4.60
N LYS A 444 -18.52 4.42 -5.84
CA LYS A 444 -19.80 3.83 -6.27
C LYS A 444 -19.52 2.72 -7.26
N ILE A 445 -20.15 1.57 -7.05
CA ILE A 445 -20.24 0.52 -8.04
C ILE A 445 -21.43 0.83 -8.95
N ASN A 446 -21.15 1.10 -10.23
CA ASN A 446 -22.19 1.33 -11.24
C ASN A 446 -22.92 0.03 -11.60
#